data_AF-A0A4V2E5J6-F1
#
_entry.id   AF-A0A4V2E5J6-F1
#
_cell.length_a   1.000
_cell.length_b   1.000
_cell.length_c   1.000
_cell.angle_alpha   90.00
_cell.angle_beta   90.00
_cell.angle_gamma   90.00
#
_symmetry.space_group_name_H-M   'P 1'
#
loop_
_entity.id
_entity.type
_entity.pdbx_description
1 polymer ?
#
loop_
_entity_poly.entity_id
_entity_poly.type
_entity_poly.pdbx_seq_one_letter_code
_entity_poly.pdbx_strand_id
1 'polypeptide(L)'
;LVRLAARLARANAAVEVLADGAERFLRLRDRDVAPQAGIRSFEASAFAVLPEEVRLRLLLRAIAALGHEGPAELGKVETLMSALDRAIAAGPRAAANGRPVLKQTLAGALISLAGGRIHIAPAPARRRKGA
;
A
#
# COMPACT_ATOMS: atom_id res chain seq x y z
N LEU A 1 25.72 -13.62 20.00
CA LEU A 1 24.90 -12.67 19.20
C LEU A 1 24.92 -12.96 17.69
N VAL A 2 26.05 -13.34 17.09
CA VAL A 2 26.19 -13.60 15.63
C VAL A 2 25.18 -14.61 15.07
N ARG A 3 24.96 -15.76 15.74
CA ARG A 3 24.03 -16.80 15.27
C ARG A 3 22.56 -16.33 15.25
N LEU A 4 22.16 -15.50 16.21
CA LEU A 4 20.81 -14.94 16.28
C LEU A 4 20.60 -13.92 15.15
N ALA A 5 21.54 -12.99 14.97
CA ALA A 5 21.50 -12.01 13.88
C ALA A 5 21.41 -12.71 12.51
N ALA A 6 22.20 -13.76 12.29
CA ALA A 6 22.13 -14.55 11.06
C ALA A 6 20.79 -15.28 10.86
N ARG A 7 20.17 -15.78 11.94
CA ARG A 7 18.82 -16.38 11.87
C ARG A 7 17.76 -15.33 11.53
N LEU A 8 17.82 -14.14 12.14
CA LEU A 8 16.90 -13.03 11.86
C LEU A 8 17.06 -12.53 10.43
N ALA A 9 18.29 -12.38 9.93
CA ALA A 9 18.53 -11.99 8.55
C ALA A 9 17.93 -12.97 7.54
N ARG A 10 18.06 -14.29 7.79
CA ARG A 10 17.42 -15.32 6.96
C ARG A 10 15.89 -15.27 7.02
N ALA A 11 15.32 -15.01 8.20
CA ALA A 11 13.88 -14.83 8.34
C ALA A 11 13.39 -13.60 7.55
N ASN A 12 14.09 -12.46 7.66
CA ASN A 12 13.78 -11.27 6.90
C ASN A 12 13.87 -11.50 5.38
N ALA A 13 14.89 -12.23 4.92
CA ALA A 13 15.02 -12.60 3.51
C ALA A 13 13.87 -13.48 3.03
N ALA A 14 13.42 -14.45 3.84
CA ALA A 14 12.26 -15.28 3.49
C ALA A 14 10.98 -14.46 3.34
N VAL A 15 10.79 -13.45 4.19
CA VAL A 15 9.65 -12.53 4.08
C VAL A 15 9.74 -11.67 2.81
N GLU A 16 10.93 -11.24 2.38
CA GLU A 16 11.07 -10.54 1.09
C GLU A 16 10.62 -11.42 -0.09
N VAL A 17 10.96 -12.72 -0.07
CA VAL A 17 10.51 -13.67 -1.09
C VAL A 17 8.99 -13.83 -1.08
N LEU A 18 8.37 -13.86 0.11
CA LEU A 18 6.91 -13.88 0.24
C LEU A 18 6.27 -12.59 -0.29
N ALA A 19 6.89 -11.43 -0.07
CA ALA A 19 6.43 -10.16 -0.60
C ALA A 19 6.50 -10.12 -2.14
N ASP A 20 7.56 -10.67 -2.75
CA ASP A 20 7.65 -10.79 -4.20
C ASP A 20 6.54 -11.71 -4.77
N GLY A 21 6.25 -12.80 -4.07
CA GLY A 21 5.14 -13.71 -4.41
C GLY A 21 3.79 -13.04 -4.31
N ALA A 22 3.55 -12.31 -3.24
CA ALA A 22 2.32 -11.57 -3.01
C ALA A 22 2.09 -10.47 -4.07
N GLU A 23 3.14 -9.75 -4.47
CA GLU A 23 3.03 -8.77 -5.54
C GLU A 23 2.60 -9.41 -6.87
N ARG A 24 3.18 -10.57 -7.22
CA ARG A 24 2.76 -11.33 -8.40
C ARG A 24 1.31 -11.82 -8.28
N PHE A 25 0.92 -12.33 -7.11
CA PHE A 25 -0.45 -12.77 -6.83
C PHE A 25 -1.46 -11.64 -7.04
N LEU A 26 -1.19 -10.44 -6.51
CA LEU A 26 -2.07 -9.28 -6.68
C LEU A 26 -2.16 -8.86 -8.15
N ARG A 27 -1.02 -8.83 -8.89
CA ARG A 27 -1.04 -8.56 -10.33
C ARG A 27 -1.87 -9.57 -11.14
N LEU A 28 -1.87 -10.83 -10.73
CA LEU A 28 -2.70 -11.86 -11.38
C LEU A 28 -4.19 -11.65 -11.14
N ARG A 29 -4.57 -11.11 -9.97
CA ARG A 29 -5.95 -10.73 -9.65
C ARG A 29 -6.44 -9.50 -10.40
N ASP A 30 -5.51 -8.70 -10.92
CA ASP A 30 -5.79 -7.44 -11.62
C ASP A 30 -5.71 -7.56 -13.15
N ARG A 31 -5.75 -8.77 -13.71
CA ARG A 31 -5.60 -8.99 -15.17
C ARG A 31 -6.66 -8.29 -16.02
N ASP A 32 -7.86 -8.10 -15.49
CA ASP A 32 -8.97 -7.44 -16.18
C ASP A 32 -8.96 -5.91 -15.98
N VAL A 33 -8.00 -5.39 -15.20
CA VAL A 33 -7.81 -3.95 -14.98
C VAL A 33 -6.69 -3.47 -15.90
N ALA A 34 -7.01 -2.56 -16.82
CA ALA A 34 -6.01 -1.94 -17.67
C ALA A 34 -4.91 -1.29 -16.81
N PRO A 35 -3.62 -1.59 -17.01
CA PRO A 35 -2.55 -0.99 -16.21
C PRO A 35 -2.46 0.51 -16.49
N GLN A 36 -2.47 1.32 -15.44
CA GLN A 36 -2.20 2.76 -15.53
C GLN A 36 -0.75 3.05 -15.18
N ALA A 37 -0.03 3.72 -16.09
CA ALA A 37 1.34 4.14 -15.85
C ALA A 37 1.43 5.07 -14.62
N GLY A 38 2.38 4.81 -13.74
CA GLY A 38 2.58 5.61 -12.52
C GLY A 38 1.55 5.41 -11.42
N ILE A 39 0.68 4.39 -11.52
CA ILE A 39 -0.29 4.05 -10.47
C ILE A 39 -0.12 2.57 -10.12
N ARG A 40 -0.09 2.26 -8.82
CA ARG A 40 -0.23 0.90 -8.30
C ARG A 40 -1.66 0.74 -7.80
N SER A 41 -2.34 -0.31 -8.21
CA SER A 41 -3.67 -0.67 -7.70
C SER A 41 -3.64 -2.09 -7.17
N PHE A 42 -4.39 -2.34 -6.11
CA PHE A 42 -4.60 -3.67 -5.54
C PHE A 42 -6.09 -3.87 -5.24
N GLU A 43 -6.63 -5.05 -5.54
CA GLU A 43 -7.92 -5.47 -5.00
C GLU A 43 -7.82 -5.53 -3.46
N ALA A 44 -8.68 -4.79 -2.75
CA ALA A 44 -8.52 -4.60 -1.30
C ALA A 44 -8.76 -5.88 -0.50
N SER A 45 -9.70 -6.72 -0.94
CA SER A 45 -9.98 -8.06 -0.40
C SER A 45 -8.77 -8.99 -0.57
N ALA A 46 -8.17 -9.04 -1.76
CA ALA A 46 -6.98 -9.85 -2.02
C ALA A 46 -5.75 -9.35 -1.26
N PHE A 47 -5.64 -8.04 -1.05
CA PHE A 47 -4.60 -7.47 -0.19
C PHE A 47 -4.82 -7.85 1.28
N ALA A 48 -6.06 -7.79 1.78
CA ALA A 48 -6.38 -8.02 3.19
C ALA A 48 -6.11 -9.45 3.67
N VAL A 49 -6.13 -10.45 2.77
CA VAL A 49 -5.83 -11.85 3.13
C VAL A 49 -4.33 -12.15 3.27
N LEU A 50 -3.46 -11.21 2.87
CA LEU A 50 -2.01 -11.41 2.97
C LEU A 50 -1.54 -11.26 4.44
N PRO A 51 -0.49 -11.98 4.85
CA PRO A 51 0.11 -11.79 6.17
C PRO A 51 0.52 -10.33 6.41
N GLU A 52 0.35 -9.85 7.64
CA GLU A 52 0.54 -8.44 8.01
C GLU A 52 1.90 -7.86 7.57
N GLU A 53 2.99 -8.54 7.90
CA GLU A 53 4.34 -8.11 7.52
C GLU A 53 4.52 -8.03 5.99
N VAL A 54 3.87 -8.93 5.23
CA VAL A 54 3.91 -8.90 3.76
C VAL A 54 3.16 -7.67 3.24
N ARG A 55 2.00 -7.34 3.82
CA ARG A 55 1.23 -6.12 3.50
C ARG A 55 2.05 -4.86 3.77
N LEU A 56 2.74 -4.79 4.91
CA LEU A 56 3.62 -3.67 5.27
C LEU A 56 4.75 -3.49 4.25
N ARG A 57 5.44 -4.56 3.86
CA ARG A 57 6.52 -4.47 2.86
C ARG A 57 6.02 -4.06 1.50
N LEU A 58 4.86 -4.53 1.08
CA LEU A 58 4.22 -4.09 -0.17
C LEU A 58 3.90 -2.60 -0.15
N LEU A 59 3.34 -2.09 0.95
CA LEU A 59 3.07 -0.65 1.11
C LEU A 59 4.35 0.17 1.09
N LEU A 60 5.37 -0.22 1.86
CA LEU A 60 6.68 0.45 1.88
C LEU A 60 7.29 0.52 0.48
N ARG A 61 7.31 -0.59 -0.26
CA ARG A 61 7.84 -0.65 -1.63
C ARG A 61 7.03 0.21 -2.59
N ALA A 62 5.70 0.18 -2.52
CA ALA A 62 4.85 0.96 -3.39
C ALA A 62 4.97 2.47 -3.12
N ILE A 63 5.03 2.87 -1.85
CA ILE A 63 5.22 4.26 -1.44
C ILE A 63 6.63 4.74 -1.81
N ALA A 64 7.67 3.95 -1.58
CA ALA A 64 9.03 4.32 -1.98
C ALA A 64 9.18 4.46 -3.51
N ALA A 65 8.44 3.66 -4.29
CA ALA A 65 8.49 3.72 -5.75
C ALA A 65 7.73 4.91 -6.36
N LEU A 66 6.67 5.39 -5.69
CA LEU A 66 5.76 6.42 -6.24
C LEU A 66 5.83 7.75 -5.49
N GLY A 67 6.33 7.73 -4.27
CA GLY A 67 6.56 8.91 -3.46
C GLY A 67 7.82 9.65 -3.86
N HIS A 68 7.84 10.95 -3.60
CA HIS A 68 8.94 11.84 -3.98
C HIS A 68 9.54 12.61 -2.79
N GLU A 69 9.17 12.26 -1.55
CA GLU A 69 9.60 12.98 -0.33
C GLU A 69 10.56 12.14 0.54
N GLY A 70 11.11 11.05 0.01
CA GLY A 70 12.01 10.14 0.72
C GLY A 70 11.33 8.88 1.26
N PRO A 71 12.05 8.02 1.99
CA PRO A 71 11.50 6.76 2.50
C PRO A 71 10.42 7.03 3.56
N ALA A 72 9.32 6.29 3.49
CA ALA A 72 8.28 6.36 4.52
C ALA A 72 8.77 5.77 5.84
N GLU A 73 8.51 6.46 6.94
CA GLU A 73 8.76 5.95 8.29
C GLU A 73 7.82 4.77 8.60
N LEU A 74 8.36 3.70 9.19
CA LEU A 74 7.62 2.46 9.47
C LEU A 74 6.34 2.71 10.28
N GLY A 75 6.42 3.46 11.38
CA GLY A 75 5.26 3.74 12.23
C GLY A 75 4.12 4.49 11.51
N LYS A 76 4.44 5.30 10.50
CA LYS A 76 3.43 5.96 9.66
C LYS A 76 2.77 4.99 8.70
N VAL A 77 3.51 4.00 8.18
CA VAL A 77 2.96 2.93 7.34
C VAL A 77 2.08 1.98 8.16
N GLU A 78 2.46 1.64 9.39
CA GLU A 78 1.62 0.84 10.31
C GLU A 78 0.31 1.54 10.63
N THR A 79 0.36 2.86 10.85
CA THR A 79 -0.85 3.68 11.05
C THR A 79 -1.72 3.70 9.80
N LEU A 80 -1.12 3.81 8.60
CA LEU A 80 -1.83 3.73 7.34
C LEU A 80 -2.47 2.34 7.14
N MET A 81 -1.78 1.25 7.46
CA MET A 81 -2.32 -0.10 7.39
C MET A 81 -3.53 -0.27 8.31
N SER A 82 -3.45 0.22 9.55
CA SER A 82 -4.59 0.22 10.48
C SER A 82 -5.78 1.06 9.97
N ALA A 83 -5.53 2.15 9.24
CA ALA A 83 -6.57 2.94 8.61
C ALA A 83 -7.20 2.20 7.41
N LEU A 84 -6.40 1.51 6.59
CA LEU A 84 -6.86 0.67 5.50
C LEU A 84 -7.71 -0.49 6.01
N ASP A 85 -7.29 -1.20 7.06
CA ASP A 85 -8.03 -2.33 7.63
C ASP A 85 -9.42 -1.90 8.12
N ARG A 86 -9.51 -0.76 8.81
CA ARG A 86 -10.80 -0.16 9.21
C ARG A 86 -11.66 0.22 8.02
N ALA A 87 -11.06 0.82 7.00
CA ALA A 87 -11.78 1.27 5.81
C ALA A 87 -12.28 0.08 4.96
N ILE A 88 -11.52 -1.02 4.89
CA ILE A 88 -11.92 -2.27 4.23
C ILE A 88 -13.06 -2.93 5.00
N ALA A 89 -12.95 -3.02 6.33
CA ALA A 89 -13.97 -3.62 7.19
C ALA A 89 -15.30 -2.86 7.16
N ALA A 90 -15.27 -1.53 6.99
CA ALA A 90 -16.48 -0.70 6.85
C ALA A 90 -17.28 -1.01 5.57
N GLY A 91 -16.64 -1.63 4.56
CA GLY A 91 -17.27 -2.08 3.34
C GLY A 91 -17.81 -0.95 2.42
N PRO A 92 -18.52 -1.32 1.34
CA PRO A 92 -18.94 -0.37 0.30
C PRO A 92 -19.90 0.72 0.79
N ARG A 93 -20.64 0.47 1.88
CA ARG A 93 -21.60 1.43 2.45
C ARG A 93 -20.93 2.71 2.97
N ALA A 94 -19.64 2.64 3.32
CA ALA A 94 -18.88 3.82 3.73
C ALA A 94 -18.57 4.77 2.56
N ALA A 95 -18.59 4.27 1.31
CA ALA A 95 -18.40 5.05 0.10
C ALA A 95 -19.71 5.73 -0.34
N ALA A 96 -20.40 6.43 0.58
CA ALA A 96 -21.55 7.24 0.18
C ALA A 96 -21.08 8.35 -0.79
N ASN A 97 -21.81 8.53 -1.89
CA ASN A 97 -21.60 9.60 -2.88
C ASN A 97 -20.33 9.51 -3.74
N GLY A 98 -19.80 8.31 -4.00
CA GLY A 98 -18.65 8.10 -4.92
C GLY A 98 -17.32 8.66 -4.40
N ARG A 99 -17.26 9.06 -3.13
CA ARG A 99 -16.04 9.53 -2.48
C ARG A 99 -15.19 8.34 -2.03
N PRO A 100 -13.86 8.47 -2.05
CA PRO A 100 -12.98 7.43 -1.51
C PRO A 100 -13.23 7.28 -0.01
N VAL A 101 -13.31 6.02 0.46
CA VAL A 101 -13.49 5.67 1.89
C VAL A 101 -12.27 6.10 2.70
N LEU A 102 -11.09 6.05 2.07
CA LEU A 102 -9.84 6.55 2.62
C LEU A 102 -9.11 7.35 1.54
N LYS A 103 -8.54 8.50 1.93
CA LYS A 103 -7.62 9.28 1.10
C LYS A 103 -6.58 9.94 1.99
N GLN A 104 -5.33 9.51 1.89
CA GLN A 104 -4.21 9.99 2.70
C GLN A 104 -2.95 10.11 1.84
N THR A 105 -2.09 11.08 2.15
CA THR A 105 -0.77 11.19 1.54
C THR A 105 0.30 10.75 2.53
N LEU A 106 1.28 9.96 2.08
CA LEU A 106 2.44 9.56 2.87
C LEU A 106 3.69 9.56 1.98
N ALA A 107 4.75 10.25 2.42
CA ALA A 107 6.04 10.35 1.73
C ALA A 107 5.94 10.77 0.24
N GLY A 108 5.05 11.72 -0.07
CA GLY A 108 4.79 12.14 -1.45
C GLY A 108 4.00 11.14 -2.31
N ALA A 109 3.45 10.07 -1.74
CA ALA A 109 2.51 9.18 -2.42
C ALA A 109 1.08 9.42 -1.90
N LEU A 110 0.11 9.54 -2.79
CA LEU A 110 -1.32 9.56 -2.48
C LEU A 110 -1.84 8.12 -2.43
N ILE A 111 -2.38 7.72 -1.29
CA ILE A 111 -3.01 6.43 -1.03
C ILE A 111 -4.52 6.64 -0.88
N SER A 112 -5.31 5.89 -1.62
CA SER A 112 -6.77 5.92 -1.49
C SER A 112 -7.40 4.53 -1.53
N LEU A 113 -8.57 4.40 -0.89
CA LEU A 113 -9.44 3.23 -0.99
C LEU A 113 -10.76 3.67 -1.63
N ALA A 114 -11.04 3.17 -2.84
CA ALA A 114 -12.27 3.45 -3.57
C ALA A 114 -12.66 2.24 -4.42
N GLY A 115 -13.95 1.98 -4.61
CA GLY A 115 -14.43 0.90 -5.48
C GLY A 115 -13.90 -0.50 -5.09
N GLY A 116 -13.61 -0.74 -3.81
CA GLY A 116 -13.01 -1.99 -3.34
C GLY A 116 -11.52 -2.16 -3.68
N ARG A 117 -10.83 -1.07 -4.05
CA ARG A 117 -9.43 -1.11 -4.48
C ARG A 117 -8.58 -0.08 -3.75
N ILE A 118 -7.37 -0.49 -3.41
CA ILE A 118 -6.32 0.39 -2.91
C ILE A 118 -5.62 0.98 -4.12
N HIS A 119 -5.46 2.30 -4.16
CA HIS A 119 -4.71 3.00 -5.19
C HIS A 119 -3.57 3.75 -4.54
N ILE A 120 -2.40 3.68 -5.16
CA ILE A 120 -1.20 4.43 -4.78
C ILE A 120 -0.69 5.12 -6.03
N ALA A 121 -0.52 6.44 -5.97
CA ALA A 121 -0.03 7.28 -7.05
C ALA A 121 0.89 8.37 -6.46
N PRO A 122 1.71 9.06 -7.28
CA PRO A 122 2.40 10.26 -6.83
C PRO A 122 1.40 11.29 -6.28
N ALA A 123 1.76 11.96 -5.20
CA ALA A 123 0.94 13.01 -4.64
C ALA A 123 0.81 14.16 -5.66
N PRO A 124 -0.39 14.73 -5.83
CA PRO A 124 -0.58 15.85 -6.74
C PRO A 124 0.25 17.05 -6.28
N ALA A 125 0.81 17.81 -7.23
CA ALA A 125 1.56 19.02 -6.94
C ALA A 125 0.72 19.97 -6.08
N ARG A 126 1.29 20.49 -4.99
CA ARG A 126 0.62 21.47 -4.14
C ARG A 126 0.28 22.69 -4.99
N ARG A 127 -1.01 22.96 -5.19
CA ARG A 127 -1.48 24.19 -5.83
C ARG A 127 -1.04 25.35 -4.92
N ARG A 128 -0.09 26.17 -5.38
CA ARG A 128 0.21 27.45 -4.70
C ARG A 128 -1.08 28.26 -4.76
N LYS A 129 -1.70 28.50 -3.61
CA LYS A 129 -2.75 29.52 -3.48
C LYS A 129 -2.06 30.83 -3.84
N GLY A 130 -2.52 31.48 -4.91
CA GLY A 130 -1.89 32.67 -5.47
C GLY A 130 -1.65 33.74 -4.41
N ALA A 131 -0.55 34.47 -4.61
CA ALA A 131 -0.34 35.80 -4.04
C ALA A 131 -1.45 36.75 -4.52
#